data_AF-A0A2H3I4H5-F1
#
_entry.id   AF-A0A2H3I4H5-F1
#
_cell.length_a   1.000
_cell.length_b   1.000
_cell.length_c   1.000
_cell.angle_alpha   90.00
_cell.angle_beta   90.00
_cell.angle_gamma   90.00
#
_symmetry.space_group_name_H-M   'P 1'
#
loop_
_entity.id
_entity.type
_entity.pdbx_description
1 polymer ?
#
loop_
_entity_poly.entity_id
_entity_poly.type
_entity_poly.pdbx_seq_one_letter_code
_entity_poly.pdbx_strand_id
1 'polypeptide(L)'
;MDKLIEALQQGLDNAIEQLPIMSGNIVVDQSGKPYIEVVPGTRVKLAVKHYSSNEHKSFAHLAQNSFHPEDLDLATLLPELLPADHQPACWLQLNVIEGGLILAFAAHHYAVDFKSIHIFLGAIRQGSKAYYHGDPLPKLAVSLDRKPFNGHPIPEGVSKQDLLEKCPEYQVIDLKEAFSCRSNAVDMTDYQAKLYKISDAEIAELKEQCNLSDDVKYVSAFDCISAALWKSITRARVSITPEKQSAQSSLVFTMDLRSRDPEHITSPSYFGNAVILTQTGPLDTQTLLEDETISIAASSIRQSINGVTISSIKDFTRLIHCLALDEKLKLDVNYEDMDFLVNSWFLGKPEDYDFGAGVPEAFRPKPSPLKAASCNFLPTFRDTSKGTRELLIQLRAKEHEMLMEDDFFTKYFKPVSYPACDSKPLGGCECI
;
A
#
# COMPACT_ATOMS: atom_id res chain seq x y z
N MET A 1 20.29 -21.16 -12.65
CA MET A 1 19.74 -19.80 -12.74
C MET A 1 18.97 -19.62 -14.04
N ASP A 2 19.56 -19.92 -15.20
CA ASP A 2 18.94 -19.74 -16.52
C ASP A 2 17.55 -20.37 -16.66
N LYS A 3 17.38 -21.62 -16.22
CA LYS A 3 16.07 -22.30 -16.22
C LYS A 3 15.00 -21.57 -15.39
N LEU A 4 15.39 -20.95 -14.27
CA LEU A 4 14.46 -20.16 -13.44
C LEU A 4 14.07 -18.85 -14.14
N ILE A 5 15.05 -18.16 -14.74
CA ILE A 5 14.81 -16.93 -15.52
C ILE A 5 13.86 -17.22 -16.69
N GLU A 6 14.11 -18.30 -17.43
CA GLU A 6 13.26 -18.73 -18.53
C GLU A 6 11.85 -19.06 -18.03
N ALA A 7 11.73 -19.85 -16.95
CA ALA A 7 10.44 -20.15 -16.34
C ALA A 7 9.67 -18.89 -15.92
N LEU A 8 10.34 -17.91 -15.30
CA LEU A 8 9.74 -16.62 -14.92
C LEU A 8 9.24 -15.84 -16.14
N GLN A 9 10.03 -15.77 -17.21
CA GLN A 9 9.61 -15.10 -18.45
C GLN A 9 8.40 -15.80 -19.08
N GLN A 10 8.37 -17.14 -19.09
CA GLN A 10 7.23 -17.91 -19.63
C GLN A 10 5.98 -17.75 -18.77
N GLY A 11 6.12 -17.71 -17.44
CA GLY A 11 5.03 -17.37 -16.54
C GLY A 11 4.48 -15.97 -16.77
N LEU A 12 5.36 -14.99 -17.00
CA LEU A 12 4.99 -13.63 -17.36
C LEU A 12 4.25 -13.54 -18.70
N ASP A 13 4.77 -14.19 -19.73
CA ASP A 13 4.12 -14.26 -21.05
C ASP A 13 2.72 -14.89 -20.95
N ASN A 14 2.58 -15.99 -20.22
CA ASN A 14 1.29 -16.65 -19.96
C ASN A 14 0.32 -15.75 -19.17
N ALA A 15 0.81 -14.94 -18.23
CA ALA A 15 -0.03 -14.01 -17.49
C ALA A 15 -0.52 -12.84 -18.38
N ILE A 16 0.34 -12.32 -19.26
CA ILE A 16 0.02 -11.24 -20.20
C ILE A 16 -0.99 -11.69 -21.25
N GLU A 17 -0.87 -12.90 -21.78
CA GLU A 17 -1.84 -13.45 -22.74
C GLU A 17 -3.27 -13.40 -22.17
N GLN A 18 -3.40 -13.60 -20.86
CA GLN A 18 -4.67 -13.65 -20.15
C GLN A 18 -5.10 -12.28 -19.58
N LEU A 19 -4.13 -11.38 -19.38
CA LEU A 19 -4.32 -10.01 -18.91
C LEU A 19 -3.55 -9.00 -19.79
N PRO A 20 -3.95 -8.80 -21.06
CA PRO A 20 -3.18 -7.98 -22.01
C PRO A 20 -3.04 -6.51 -21.59
N ILE A 21 -3.92 -6.02 -20.71
CA ILE A 21 -3.83 -4.67 -20.14
C ILE A 21 -2.51 -4.44 -19.39
N MET A 22 -1.86 -5.49 -18.89
CA MET A 22 -0.59 -5.39 -18.18
C MET A 22 0.61 -5.18 -19.11
N SER A 23 0.48 -5.47 -20.41
CA SER A 23 1.49 -5.09 -21.41
C SER A 23 1.22 -3.74 -22.08
N GLY A 24 0.17 -3.03 -21.65
CA GLY A 24 -0.23 -1.76 -22.24
C GLY A 24 0.53 -0.55 -21.66
N ASN A 25 0.24 0.62 -22.22
CA ASN A 25 0.72 1.91 -21.75
C ASN A 25 -0.44 2.80 -21.31
N ILE A 26 -0.22 3.59 -20.25
CA ILE A 26 -1.15 4.60 -19.80
C ILE A 26 -1.03 5.81 -20.74
N VAL A 27 -2.14 6.12 -21.40
CA VAL A 27 -2.27 7.25 -22.31
C VAL A 27 -3.41 8.12 -21.81
N VAL A 28 -3.31 9.43 -22.02
CA VAL A 28 -4.36 10.38 -21.72
C VAL A 28 -4.94 10.86 -23.05
N ASP A 29 -6.25 10.71 -23.22
CA ASP A 29 -6.92 11.16 -24.45
C ASP A 29 -7.06 12.70 -24.50
N GLN A 30 -7.62 13.22 -25.60
CA GLN A 30 -7.82 14.67 -25.80
C GLN A 30 -8.76 15.30 -24.76
N SER A 31 -9.59 14.49 -24.08
CA SER A 31 -10.46 14.95 -22.99
C SER A 31 -9.76 14.97 -21.63
N GLY A 32 -8.50 14.53 -21.54
CA GLY A 32 -7.79 14.41 -20.27
C GLY A 32 -8.08 13.11 -19.52
N LYS A 33 -8.81 12.17 -20.12
CA LYS A 33 -9.16 10.89 -19.49
C LYS A 33 -8.08 9.84 -19.74
N PRO A 34 -7.57 9.17 -18.70
CA PRO A 34 -6.59 8.11 -18.88
C PRO A 34 -7.24 6.82 -19.40
N TYR A 35 -6.54 6.13 -20.30
CA TYR A 35 -6.86 4.78 -20.75
C TYR A 35 -5.59 3.94 -20.88
N ILE A 36 -5.75 2.63 -21.04
CA ILE A 36 -4.64 1.70 -21.25
C ILE A 36 -4.62 1.32 -22.73
N GLU A 37 -3.62 1.78 -23.46
CA GLU A 37 -3.39 1.39 -24.84
C GLU A 37 -2.66 0.05 -24.88
N VAL A 38 -3.28 -0.96 -25.50
CA VAL A 38 -2.71 -2.30 -25.66
C VAL A 38 -2.48 -2.55 -27.14
N VAL A 39 -1.22 -2.72 -27.52
CA VAL A 39 -0.85 -3.13 -28.88
C VAL A 39 -0.83 -4.67 -28.93
N PRO A 40 -1.63 -5.32 -29.79
CA PRO A 40 -1.67 -6.79 -29.88
C PRO A 40 -0.29 -7.40 -30.13
N GLY A 41 0.02 -8.49 -29.41
CA GLY A 41 1.31 -9.18 -29.52
C GLY A 41 2.46 -8.55 -28.72
N THR A 42 2.23 -7.42 -28.04
CA THR A 42 3.21 -6.84 -27.12
C THR A 42 3.47 -7.79 -25.95
N ARG A 43 4.76 -7.93 -25.59
CA ARG A 43 5.20 -8.70 -24.43
C ARG A 43 5.90 -7.78 -23.44
N VAL A 44 5.83 -8.12 -22.16
CA VAL A 44 6.68 -7.50 -21.13
C VAL A 44 7.91 -8.37 -20.97
N LYS A 45 9.08 -7.77 -21.14
CA LYS A 45 10.35 -8.46 -20.93
C LYS A 45 10.71 -8.40 -19.45
N LEU A 46 11.03 -9.56 -18.86
CA LEU A 46 11.68 -9.62 -17.56
C LEU A 46 13.10 -9.04 -17.70
N ALA A 47 13.34 -7.89 -17.07
CA ALA A 47 14.70 -7.39 -16.94
C ALA A 47 15.48 -8.29 -15.98
N VAL A 48 16.73 -8.63 -16.31
CA VAL A 48 17.60 -9.40 -15.42
C VAL A 48 18.89 -8.62 -15.22
N LYS A 49 19.21 -8.35 -13.96
CA LYS A 49 20.47 -7.72 -13.56
C LYS A 49 21.26 -8.66 -12.66
N HIS A 50 22.56 -8.77 -12.93
CA HIS A 50 23.49 -9.53 -12.09
C HIS A 50 24.38 -8.54 -11.35
N TYR A 51 24.46 -8.69 -10.03
CA TYR A 51 25.31 -7.86 -9.18
C TYR A 51 26.46 -8.73 -8.64
N SER A 52 27.67 -8.22 -8.77
CA SER A 52 28.84 -8.73 -8.05
C SER A 52 28.80 -8.32 -6.57
N SER A 53 29.65 -8.95 -5.76
CA SER A 53 29.78 -8.63 -4.33
C SER A 53 30.19 -7.18 -4.03
N ASN A 54 30.76 -6.49 -5.02
CA ASN A 54 31.16 -5.08 -4.91
C ASN A 54 30.04 -4.11 -5.33
N GLU A 55 29.01 -4.58 -6.03
CA GLU A 55 27.92 -3.74 -6.55
C GLU A 55 26.67 -3.81 -5.65
N HIS A 56 26.46 -4.92 -4.95
CA HIS A 56 25.33 -5.06 -4.03
C HIS A 56 25.68 -5.94 -2.82
N LYS A 57 25.08 -5.62 -1.68
CA LYS A 57 25.15 -6.44 -0.46
C LYS A 57 24.63 -7.86 -0.72
N SER A 58 25.28 -8.87 -0.14
CA SER A 58 24.84 -10.27 -0.24
C SER A 58 23.51 -10.49 0.48
N PHE A 59 22.79 -11.54 0.10
CA PHE A 59 21.53 -11.91 0.73
C PHE A 59 21.68 -12.14 2.24
N ALA A 60 22.76 -12.81 2.67
CA ALA A 60 23.04 -13.05 4.08
C ALA A 60 23.25 -11.74 4.87
N HIS A 61 23.92 -10.75 4.27
CA HIS A 61 24.10 -9.45 4.88
C HIS A 61 22.76 -8.69 5.01
N LEU A 62 21.95 -8.68 3.94
CA LEU A 62 20.61 -8.09 4.00
C LEU A 62 19.75 -8.77 5.07
N ALA A 63 19.80 -10.11 5.14
CA ALA A 63 19.05 -10.89 6.11
C ALA A 63 19.40 -10.55 7.57
N GLN A 64 20.68 -10.29 7.86
CA GLN A 64 21.17 -9.86 9.18
C GLN A 64 20.59 -8.50 9.60
N ASN A 65 20.40 -7.58 8.66
CA ASN A 65 19.75 -6.29 8.90
C ASN A 65 18.25 -6.29 8.54
N SER A 66 17.61 -7.46 8.50
CA SER A 66 16.18 -7.60 8.20
C SER A 66 15.73 -6.90 6.92
N PHE A 67 16.58 -6.91 5.89
CA PHE A 67 16.34 -6.29 4.58
C PHE A 67 15.94 -4.81 4.72
N HIS A 68 16.71 -4.03 5.47
CA HIS A 68 16.40 -2.63 5.71
C HIS A 68 16.24 -1.85 4.39
N PRO A 69 15.24 -0.96 4.23
CA PRO A 69 15.10 -0.16 3.02
C PRO A 69 16.35 0.63 2.63
N GLU A 70 17.17 1.09 3.59
CA GLU A 70 18.43 1.79 3.28
C GLU A 70 19.54 0.86 2.74
N ASP A 71 19.42 -0.46 2.96
CA ASP A 71 20.33 -1.43 2.35
C ASP A 71 19.95 -1.79 0.92
N LEU A 72 18.81 -1.29 0.44
CA LEU A 72 18.26 -1.56 -0.87
C LEU A 72 18.34 -0.28 -1.70
N ASP A 73 19.28 -0.22 -2.62
CA ASP A 73 19.33 0.87 -3.59
C ASP A 73 18.21 0.70 -4.63
N LEU A 74 17.05 1.29 -4.31
CA LEU A 74 15.88 1.20 -5.17
C LEU A 74 16.09 1.84 -6.54
N ALA A 75 17.06 2.74 -6.71
CA ALA A 75 17.35 3.33 -8.02
C ALA A 75 17.94 2.31 -9.00
N THR A 76 18.65 1.29 -8.49
CA THR A 76 19.25 0.23 -9.31
C THR A 76 18.40 -1.04 -9.34
N LEU A 77 17.76 -1.36 -8.21
CA LEU A 77 16.93 -2.55 -8.03
C LEU A 77 15.56 -2.45 -8.70
N LEU A 78 15.03 -1.22 -8.84
CA LEU A 78 13.85 -0.96 -9.65
C LEU A 78 14.27 -0.63 -11.09
N PRO A 79 13.35 -0.73 -12.04
CA PRO A 79 13.59 -0.35 -13.43
C PRO A 79 13.91 1.14 -13.54
N GLU A 80 14.75 1.50 -14.52
CA GLU A 80 15.01 2.91 -14.82
C GLU A 80 13.71 3.65 -15.12
N LEU A 81 13.61 4.89 -14.64
CA LEU A 81 12.49 5.76 -14.91
C LEU A 81 12.32 5.89 -16.43
N LEU A 82 11.22 5.35 -16.94
CA LEU A 82 10.91 5.44 -18.36
C LEU A 82 10.65 6.90 -18.73
N PRO A 83 10.94 7.30 -19.99
CA PRO A 83 10.58 8.62 -20.51
C PRO A 83 9.13 8.98 -20.17
N ALA A 84 8.85 10.27 -19.94
CA ALA A 84 7.54 10.72 -19.47
C ALA A 84 6.38 10.30 -20.41
N ASP A 85 6.66 10.15 -21.70
CA ASP A 85 5.77 9.70 -22.77
C ASP A 85 5.57 8.17 -22.81
N HIS A 86 6.26 7.40 -21.98
CA HIS A 86 6.12 5.95 -21.88
C HIS A 86 5.80 5.50 -20.46
N GLN A 87 4.51 5.33 -20.16
CA GLN A 87 3.99 4.93 -18.86
C GLN A 87 3.45 3.49 -18.92
N PRO A 88 4.28 2.43 -18.82
CA PRO A 88 3.78 1.06 -18.93
C PRO A 88 2.87 0.69 -17.75
N ALA A 89 1.90 -0.18 -18.01
CA ALA A 89 1.00 -0.69 -16.99
C ALA A 89 1.75 -1.51 -15.93
N CYS A 90 2.77 -2.28 -16.30
CA CYS A 90 3.66 -2.96 -15.34
C CYS A 90 5.09 -3.14 -15.84
N TRP A 91 5.97 -3.47 -14.89
CA TRP A 91 7.35 -3.81 -15.14
C TRP A 91 7.89 -4.79 -14.10
N LEU A 92 8.76 -5.71 -14.54
CA LEU A 92 9.42 -6.70 -13.69
C LEU A 92 10.94 -6.70 -13.89
N GLN A 93 11.69 -6.79 -12.80
CA GLN A 93 13.14 -6.96 -12.82
C GLN A 93 13.57 -8.01 -11.79
N LEU A 94 14.32 -9.01 -12.25
CA LEU A 94 14.99 -9.98 -11.38
C LEU A 94 16.43 -9.51 -11.15
N ASN A 95 16.77 -9.23 -9.90
CA ASN A 95 18.11 -8.86 -9.48
C ASN A 95 18.77 -10.08 -8.83
N VAL A 96 19.84 -10.59 -9.45
CA VAL A 96 20.63 -11.71 -8.94
C VAL A 96 21.78 -11.14 -8.12
N ILE A 97 21.79 -11.46 -6.82
CA ILE A 97 22.82 -11.02 -5.86
C ILE A 97 23.57 -12.23 -5.30
N GLU A 98 24.67 -12.00 -4.59
CA GLU A 98 25.38 -13.07 -3.90
C GLU A 98 24.45 -13.76 -2.89
N GLY A 99 24.24 -15.08 -3.07
CA GLY A 99 23.44 -15.91 -2.16
C GLY A 99 21.93 -15.72 -2.24
N GLY A 100 21.38 -14.97 -3.20
CA GLY A 100 19.93 -14.78 -3.28
C GLY A 100 19.41 -13.98 -4.48
N LEU A 101 18.12 -13.66 -4.43
CA LEU A 101 17.38 -12.99 -5.50
C LEU A 101 16.50 -11.87 -4.93
N ILE A 102 16.34 -10.78 -5.68
CA ILE A 102 15.34 -9.74 -5.42
C ILE A 102 14.48 -9.59 -6.67
N LEU A 103 13.19 -9.95 -6.56
CA LEU A 103 12.20 -9.71 -7.62
C LEU A 103 11.52 -8.36 -7.38
N ALA A 104 11.86 -7.38 -8.23
CA ALA A 104 11.24 -6.07 -8.24
C ALA A 104 10.03 -6.07 -9.19
N PHE A 105 8.93 -5.51 -8.71
CA PHE A 105 7.68 -5.34 -9.46
C PHE A 105 7.18 -3.91 -9.32
N ALA A 106 6.84 -3.29 -10.45
CA ALA A 106 6.17 -2.00 -10.51
C ALA A 106 4.91 -2.12 -11.36
N ALA A 107 3.86 -1.40 -10.96
CA ALA A 107 2.66 -1.27 -11.77
C ALA A 107 2.06 0.13 -11.65
N HIS A 108 1.55 0.64 -12.75
CA HIS A 108 0.89 1.93 -12.76
C HIS A 108 -0.48 1.81 -12.09
N HIS A 109 -0.72 2.63 -11.05
CA HIS A 109 -1.90 2.47 -10.19
C HIS A 109 -3.23 2.72 -10.93
N TYR A 110 -3.24 3.45 -12.06
CA TYR A 110 -4.45 3.53 -12.92
C TYR A 110 -4.87 2.17 -13.50
N ALA A 111 -3.93 1.24 -13.70
CA ALA A 111 -4.25 -0.08 -14.23
C ALA A 111 -4.78 -1.02 -13.14
N VAL A 112 -4.15 -1.01 -11.96
CA VAL A 112 -4.35 -2.05 -10.94
C VAL A 112 -4.27 -1.51 -9.52
N ASP A 113 -5.05 -2.13 -8.63
CA ASP A 113 -4.87 -2.05 -7.17
C ASP A 113 -3.99 -3.21 -6.66
N PHE A 114 -3.68 -3.21 -5.36
CA PHE A 114 -2.81 -4.23 -4.76
C PHE A 114 -3.41 -5.66 -4.85
N LYS A 115 -4.74 -5.80 -4.81
CA LYS A 115 -5.42 -7.09 -5.01
C LYS A 115 -5.21 -7.62 -6.43
N SER A 116 -5.27 -6.75 -7.42
CA SER A 116 -4.99 -7.11 -8.82
C SER A 116 -3.52 -7.41 -9.07
N ILE A 117 -2.60 -6.71 -8.39
CA ILE A 117 -1.18 -7.06 -8.38
C ILE A 117 -0.99 -8.48 -7.84
N HIS A 118 -1.63 -8.83 -6.71
CA HIS A 118 -1.57 -10.17 -6.15
C HIS A 118 -2.10 -11.24 -7.13
N ILE A 119 -3.21 -10.97 -7.82
CA ILE A 119 -3.75 -11.87 -8.86
C ILE A 119 -2.74 -12.04 -10.01
N PHE A 120 -2.14 -10.95 -10.49
CA PHE A 120 -1.17 -10.98 -11.59
C PHE A 120 0.09 -11.76 -11.20
N LEU A 121 0.67 -11.48 -10.04
CA LEU A 121 1.81 -12.19 -9.50
C LEU A 121 1.49 -13.69 -9.30
N GLY A 122 0.29 -14.01 -8.83
CA GLY A 122 -0.19 -15.38 -8.71
C GLY A 122 -0.28 -16.10 -10.07
N ALA A 123 -0.65 -15.40 -11.15
CA ALA A 123 -0.66 -15.94 -12.51
C ALA A 123 0.76 -16.21 -13.01
N ILE A 124 1.69 -15.27 -12.80
CA ILE A 124 3.11 -15.42 -13.14
C ILE A 124 3.69 -16.62 -12.40
N ARG A 125 3.45 -16.73 -11.09
CA ARG A 125 3.90 -17.85 -10.25
C ARG A 125 3.44 -19.19 -10.80
N GLN A 126 2.13 -19.33 -11.06
CA GLN A 126 1.56 -20.58 -11.54
C GLN A 126 2.10 -20.96 -12.92
N GLY A 127 2.19 -20.00 -13.85
CA GLY A 127 2.78 -20.24 -15.17
C GLY A 127 4.26 -20.62 -15.10
N SER A 128 5.03 -19.96 -14.23
CA SER A 128 6.45 -20.24 -14.03
C SER A 128 6.66 -21.66 -13.50
N LYS A 129 5.89 -22.07 -12.49
CA LYS A 129 5.95 -23.43 -11.94
C LYS A 129 5.54 -24.48 -12.97
N ALA A 130 4.43 -24.27 -13.68
CA ALA A 130 3.97 -25.19 -14.71
C ALA A 130 5.04 -25.38 -15.80
N TYR A 131 5.61 -24.29 -16.31
CA TYR A 131 6.69 -24.35 -17.28
C TYR A 131 7.93 -25.09 -16.75
N TYR A 132 8.34 -24.79 -15.52
CA TYR A 132 9.54 -25.41 -14.91
C TYR A 132 9.43 -26.93 -14.79
N HIS A 133 8.21 -27.44 -14.53
CA HIS A 133 7.90 -28.86 -14.38
C HIS A 133 7.44 -29.55 -15.69
N GLY A 134 7.20 -28.79 -16.76
CA GLY A 134 6.68 -29.32 -18.03
C GLY A 134 5.17 -29.60 -18.00
N ASP A 135 4.44 -28.99 -17.08
CA ASP A 135 2.99 -29.10 -16.96
C ASP A 135 2.27 -28.15 -17.94
N PRO A 136 0.99 -28.42 -18.28
CA PRO A 136 0.18 -27.49 -19.05
C PRO A 136 0.08 -26.12 -18.39
N LEU A 137 0.21 -25.06 -19.19
CA LEU A 137 0.09 -23.70 -18.69
C LEU A 137 -1.32 -23.42 -18.13
N PRO A 138 -1.42 -22.76 -16.96
CA PRO A 138 -2.68 -22.57 -16.27
C PRO A 138 -3.51 -21.47 -16.93
N LYS A 139 -4.84 -21.69 -16.94
CA LYS A 139 -5.82 -20.65 -17.23
C LYS A 139 -6.24 -19.93 -15.97
N LEU A 140 -6.25 -18.61 -16.03
CA LEU A 140 -6.59 -17.68 -14.99
C LEU A 140 -8.09 -17.37 -15.07
N ALA A 141 -8.81 -17.65 -13.99
CA ALA A 141 -10.18 -17.19 -13.83
C ALA A 141 -10.17 -15.74 -13.36
N VAL A 142 -10.28 -14.79 -14.30
CA VAL A 142 -10.34 -13.35 -14.04
C VAL A 142 -11.54 -12.72 -14.73
N SER A 143 -12.11 -11.71 -14.09
CA SER A 143 -13.14 -10.86 -14.70
C SER A 143 -12.53 -9.51 -15.05
N LEU A 144 -12.78 -9.04 -16.27
CA LEU A 144 -12.48 -7.68 -16.71
C LEU A 144 -13.74 -6.80 -16.74
N ASP A 145 -14.87 -7.29 -16.22
CA ASP A 145 -16.12 -6.53 -16.22
C ASP A 145 -16.06 -5.36 -15.24
N ARG A 146 -15.84 -4.16 -15.78
CA ARG A 146 -15.78 -2.90 -15.02
C ARG A 146 -17.16 -2.31 -14.72
N LYS A 147 -18.23 -2.82 -15.34
CA LYS A 147 -19.57 -2.21 -15.27
C LYS A 147 -20.06 -1.96 -13.83
N PRO A 148 -19.84 -2.87 -12.86
CA PRO A 148 -20.30 -2.62 -11.49
C PRO A 148 -19.61 -1.44 -10.79
N PHE A 149 -18.44 -1.02 -11.27
CA PHE A 149 -17.65 0.09 -10.72
C PHE A 149 -17.79 1.39 -11.51
N ASN A 150 -18.55 1.37 -12.61
CA ASN A 150 -18.78 2.57 -13.42
C ASN A 150 -19.80 3.50 -12.76
N GLY A 151 -19.74 4.78 -13.13
CA GLY A 151 -20.73 5.78 -12.74
C GLY A 151 -22.16 5.35 -13.07
N HIS A 152 -23.03 5.39 -12.07
CA HIS A 152 -24.46 5.19 -12.29
C HIS A 152 -25.07 6.43 -12.97
N PRO A 153 -26.15 6.26 -13.76
CA PRO A 153 -26.90 7.40 -14.28
C PRO A 153 -27.33 8.36 -13.16
N ILE A 154 -27.22 9.65 -13.45
CA ILE A 154 -27.67 10.73 -12.56
C ILE A 154 -29.20 10.83 -12.73
N PRO A 155 -29.99 10.70 -11.65
CA PRO A 155 -31.44 10.89 -11.73
C PRO A 155 -31.79 12.30 -12.20
N GLU A 156 -32.91 12.43 -12.92
CA GLU A 156 -33.39 13.74 -13.38
C GLU A 156 -33.62 14.68 -12.18
N GLY A 157 -33.14 15.93 -12.30
CA GLY A 157 -33.27 16.94 -11.25
C GLY A 157 -32.24 16.88 -10.12
N VAL A 158 -31.34 15.89 -10.10
CA VAL A 158 -30.24 15.83 -9.12
C VAL A 158 -29.04 16.65 -9.63
N SER A 159 -28.66 17.67 -8.88
CA SER A 159 -27.50 18.52 -9.18
C SER A 159 -26.20 17.92 -8.63
N LYS A 160 -25.07 18.46 -9.10
CA LYS A 160 -23.74 18.15 -8.53
C LYS A 160 -23.66 18.52 -7.04
N GLN A 161 -24.33 19.60 -6.63
CA GLN A 161 -24.35 20.05 -5.23
C GLN A 161 -25.10 19.04 -4.34
N ASP A 162 -26.24 18.52 -4.80
CA ASP A 162 -26.99 17.49 -4.07
C ASP A 162 -26.18 16.21 -3.86
N LEU A 163 -25.28 15.88 -4.81
CA LEU A 163 -24.37 14.73 -4.68
C LEU A 163 -23.20 15.01 -3.73
N LEU A 164 -22.67 16.24 -3.71
CA LEU A 164 -21.64 16.64 -2.74
C LEU A 164 -22.16 16.57 -1.30
N GLU A 165 -23.41 16.97 -1.07
CA GLU A 165 -24.04 16.87 0.26
C GLU A 165 -24.18 15.42 0.75
N LYS A 166 -24.21 14.45 -0.17
CA LYS A 166 -24.23 13.02 0.13
C LYS A 166 -22.84 12.38 0.24
N CYS A 167 -21.80 13.12 -0.13
CA CYS A 167 -20.40 12.73 -0.05
C CYS A 167 -19.62 13.82 0.71
N PRO A 168 -20.03 14.17 1.95
CA PRO A 168 -19.50 15.33 2.67
C PRO A 168 -18.00 15.24 2.96
N GLU A 169 -17.42 14.04 2.91
CA GLU A 169 -15.99 13.81 3.06
C GLU A 169 -15.16 14.20 1.82
N TYR A 170 -15.80 14.54 0.69
CA TYR A 170 -15.14 14.91 -0.55
C TYR A 170 -15.39 16.36 -0.92
N GLN A 171 -14.34 17.01 -1.43
CA GLN A 171 -14.39 18.32 -2.06
C GLN A 171 -13.95 18.24 -3.52
N VAL A 172 -14.44 19.17 -4.33
CA VAL A 172 -14.01 19.32 -5.73
C VAL A 172 -12.86 20.32 -5.77
N ILE A 173 -11.75 19.91 -6.36
CA ILE A 173 -10.57 20.74 -6.58
C ILE A 173 -10.23 20.82 -8.06
N ASP A 174 -9.43 21.82 -8.44
CA ASP A 174 -8.85 21.91 -9.77
C ASP A 174 -7.83 20.78 -9.99
N LEU A 175 -7.85 20.17 -11.18
CA LEU A 175 -6.99 19.06 -11.54
C LEU A 175 -5.50 19.44 -11.49
N LYS A 176 -5.13 20.70 -11.77
CA LYS A 176 -3.76 21.22 -11.65
C LYS A 176 -3.30 21.24 -10.19
N GLU A 177 -4.19 21.59 -9.26
CA GLU A 177 -3.91 21.48 -7.82
C GLU A 177 -3.68 20.03 -7.42
N ALA A 178 -4.44 19.09 -8.00
CA ALA A 178 -4.23 17.67 -7.72
C ALA A 178 -2.90 17.11 -8.26
N PHE A 179 -2.36 17.70 -9.33
CA PHE A 179 -1.10 17.28 -9.95
C PHE A 179 0.14 17.86 -9.26
N SER A 180 0.07 19.05 -8.66
CA SER A 180 1.20 19.63 -7.90
C SER A 180 1.62 18.73 -6.73
N CYS A 181 0.67 17.99 -6.13
CA CYS A 181 0.90 17.00 -5.09
C CYS A 181 1.54 15.66 -5.56
N ARG A 182 1.71 15.44 -6.87
CA ARG A 182 2.19 14.16 -7.45
C ARG A 182 3.53 14.23 -8.16
N SER A 183 4.19 15.38 -8.18
CA SER A 183 5.49 15.48 -8.84
C SER A 183 6.56 14.71 -8.03
N ASN A 184 7.46 14.00 -8.71
CA ASN A 184 8.66 13.43 -8.09
C ASN A 184 9.63 14.50 -7.54
N ALA A 185 9.25 15.79 -7.60
CA ALA A 185 9.98 16.94 -7.08
C ALA A 185 9.43 17.42 -5.73
N VAL A 186 8.52 16.68 -5.10
CA VAL A 186 8.10 16.97 -3.72
C VAL A 186 9.29 16.73 -2.79
N ASP A 187 9.71 17.79 -2.10
CA ASP A 187 10.80 17.74 -1.12
C ASP A 187 10.41 16.87 0.08
N MET A 188 10.97 15.67 0.16
CA MET A 188 10.70 14.69 1.22
C MET A 188 11.77 14.69 2.32
N THR A 189 12.67 15.69 2.38
CA THR A 189 13.80 15.71 3.34
C THR A 189 13.38 15.53 4.80
N ASP A 190 12.20 16.05 5.15
CA ASP A 190 11.73 16.05 6.53
C ASP A 190 10.95 14.77 6.90
N TYR A 191 10.66 13.91 5.91
CA TYR A 191 9.91 12.67 6.08
C TYR A 191 10.84 11.45 6.08
N GLN A 192 10.51 10.49 6.94
CA GLN A 192 11.20 9.21 7.03
C GLN A 192 10.17 8.09 7.00
N ALA A 193 10.53 6.96 6.40
CA ALA A 193 9.74 5.75 6.48
C ALA A 193 10.52 4.71 7.29
N LYS A 194 9.95 4.27 8.42
CA LYS A 194 10.57 3.30 9.35
C LYS A 194 9.72 2.05 9.48
N LEU A 195 10.41 0.92 9.66
CA LEU A 195 9.77 -0.38 9.84
C LEU A 195 9.56 -0.67 11.33
N TYR A 196 8.35 -1.02 11.67
CA TYR A 196 7.96 -1.50 12.99
C TYR A 196 7.32 -2.88 12.87
N LYS A 197 7.33 -3.62 13.97
CA LYS A 197 6.63 -4.88 14.11
C LYS A 197 5.75 -4.89 15.35
N ILE A 198 4.66 -5.63 15.26
CA ILE A 198 3.76 -5.95 16.35
C ILE A 198 3.44 -7.44 16.32
N SER A 199 3.44 -8.09 17.47
CA SER A 199 3.13 -9.51 17.65
C SER A 199 1.64 -9.76 17.91
N ASP A 200 1.20 -10.99 17.67
CA ASP A 200 -0.18 -11.42 17.91
C ASP A 200 -0.57 -11.30 19.40
N ALA A 201 0.40 -11.41 20.32
CA ALA A 201 0.18 -11.18 21.75
C ALA A 201 -0.12 -9.71 22.06
N GLU A 202 0.67 -8.78 21.50
CA GLU A 202 0.44 -7.33 21.62
C GLU A 202 -0.89 -6.92 20.95
N ILE A 203 -1.26 -7.55 19.83
CA ILE A 203 -2.57 -7.34 19.18
C ILE A 203 -3.72 -7.86 20.05
N ALA A 204 -3.55 -9.02 20.70
CA ALA A 204 -4.55 -9.55 21.61
C ALA A 204 -4.77 -8.61 22.81
N GLU A 205 -3.69 -8.08 23.39
CA GLU A 205 -3.78 -7.10 24.48
C GLU A 205 -4.47 -5.79 24.04
N LEU A 206 -4.23 -5.32 22.80
CA LEU A 206 -4.96 -4.17 22.25
C LEU A 206 -6.45 -4.47 22.06
N LYS A 207 -6.81 -5.70 21.67
CA LYS A 207 -8.22 -6.11 21.53
C LYS A 207 -8.93 -6.20 22.87
N GLU A 208 -8.24 -6.65 23.92
CA GLU A 208 -8.79 -6.73 25.28
C GLU A 208 -9.13 -5.36 25.87
N GLN A 209 -8.47 -4.29 25.40
CA GLN A 209 -8.80 -2.91 25.78
C GLN A 209 -10.08 -2.37 25.12
N CYS A 210 -10.63 -3.06 24.12
CA CYS A 210 -11.83 -2.62 23.42
C CYS A 210 -13.11 -3.07 24.16
N ASN A 211 -13.72 -2.14 24.89
CA ASN A 211 -15.08 -2.29 25.41
C ASN A 211 -16.11 -1.94 24.32
N LEU A 212 -16.57 -2.96 23.60
CA LEU A 212 -17.46 -2.78 22.45
C LEU A 212 -18.86 -2.31 22.88
N SER A 213 -19.42 -1.35 22.14
CA SER A 213 -20.83 -0.98 22.26
C SER A 213 -21.73 -2.04 21.61
N ASP A 214 -23.03 -2.02 21.91
CA ASP A 214 -24.02 -2.96 21.36
C ASP A 214 -24.06 -2.96 19.81
N ASP A 215 -23.70 -1.85 19.18
CA ASP A 215 -23.70 -1.68 17.72
C ASP A 215 -22.46 -2.29 17.03
N VAL A 216 -21.42 -2.66 17.78
CA VAL A 216 -20.16 -3.20 17.24
C VAL A 216 -19.92 -4.62 17.75
N LYS A 217 -20.18 -5.61 16.89
CA LYS A 217 -20.07 -7.04 17.27
C LYS A 217 -18.64 -7.53 17.53
N TYR A 218 -17.66 -6.96 16.83
CA TYR A 218 -16.25 -7.34 16.97
C TYR A 218 -15.35 -6.24 16.41
N VAL A 219 -14.10 -6.19 16.87
CA VAL A 219 -13.01 -5.42 16.25
C VAL A 219 -11.94 -6.36 15.72
N SER A 220 -11.36 -6.00 14.58
CA SER A 220 -10.27 -6.77 13.96
C SER A 220 -8.89 -6.30 14.44
N ALA A 221 -7.86 -7.06 14.10
CA ALA A 221 -6.47 -6.63 14.33
C ALA A 221 -6.16 -5.31 13.60
N PHE A 222 -6.71 -5.12 12.40
CA PHE A 222 -6.55 -3.87 11.65
C PHE A 222 -7.13 -2.69 12.42
N ASP A 223 -8.32 -2.84 13.01
CA ASP A 223 -9.00 -1.76 13.73
C ASP A 223 -8.18 -1.35 14.96
N CYS A 224 -7.76 -2.32 15.78
CA CYS A 224 -6.99 -2.09 17.00
C CYS A 224 -5.60 -1.50 16.72
N ILE A 225 -4.88 -2.03 15.72
CA ILE A 225 -3.56 -1.50 15.35
C ILE A 225 -3.70 -0.06 14.83
N SER A 226 -4.67 0.19 13.96
CA SER A 226 -4.88 1.53 13.38
C SER A 226 -5.29 2.54 14.46
N ALA A 227 -6.16 2.15 15.40
CA ALA A 227 -6.51 2.96 16.57
C ALA A 227 -5.30 3.29 17.46
N ALA A 228 -4.45 2.29 17.75
CA ALA A 228 -3.26 2.47 18.55
C ALA A 228 -2.22 3.39 17.87
N LEU A 229 -2.04 3.26 16.56
CA LEU A 229 -1.19 4.17 15.78
C LEU A 229 -1.75 5.58 15.76
N TRP A 230 -3.07 5.72 15.55
CA TRP A 230 -3.73 7.01 15.52
C TRP A 230 -3.59 7.77 16.84
N LYS A 231 -3.80 7.08 17.98
CA LYS A 231 -3.51 7.58 19.33
C LYS A 231 -2.05 8.03 19.47
N SER A 232 -1.10 7.17 19.13
CA SER A 232 0.32 7.43 19.33
C SER A 232 0.83 8.60 18.48
N ILE A 233 0.41 8.68 17.23
CA ILE A 233 0.77 9.77 16.31
C ILE A 233 0.14 11.09 16.79
N THR A 234 -1.09 11.05 17.29
CA THR A 234 -1.75 12.23 17.88
C THR A 234 -1.00 12.72 19.12
N ARG A 235 -0.61 11.81 20.03
CA ARG A 235 0.23 12.12 21.21
C ARG A 235 1.55 12.77 20.82
N ALA A 236 2.23 12.22 19.83
CA ALA A 236 3.49 12.79 19.32
C ALA A 236 3.29 14.22 18.78
N ARG A 237 2.24 14.45 17.98
CA ARG A 237 1.93 15.76 17.38
C ARG A 237 1.56 16.81 18.43
N VAL A 238 0.76 16.45 19.43
CA VAL A 238 0.40 17.35 20.54
C VAL A 238 1.63 17.66 21.41
N SER A 239 2.52 16.69 21.61
CA SER A 239 3.76 16.93 22.36
C SER A 239 4.72 17.89 21.64
N ILE A 240 4.78 17.81 20.31
CA ILE A 240 5.58 18.73 19.47
C ILE A 240 4.91 20.10 19.38
N THR A 241 3.58 20.14 19.30
CA THR A 241 2.79 21.36 19.11
C THR A 241 1.58 21.34 20.05
N PRO A 242 1.72 21.85 21.29
CA PRO A 242 0.66 21.81 22.31
C PRO A 242 -0.66 22.47 21.90
N GLU A 243 -0.61 23.46 20.99
CA GLU A 243 -1.78 24.12 20.41
C GLU A 243 -2.74 23.14 19.70
N LYS A 244 -2.24 21.97 19.28
CA LYS A 244 -3.04 20.91 18.65
C LYS A 244 -3.91 20.13 19.65
N GLN A 245 -3.84 20.41 20.95
CA GLN A 245 -4.69 19.77 21.97
C GLN A 245 -6.19 20.07 21.80
N SER A 246 -6.55 21.09 21.03
CA SER A 246 -7.93 21.39 20.64
C SER A 246 -8.20 21.15 19.14
N ALA A 247 -7.29 20.45 18.45
CA ALA A 247 -7.49 20.11 17.05
C ALA A 247 -8.41 18.89 16.89
N GLN A 248 -8.83 18.67 15.65
CA GLN A 248 -9.53 17.47 15.22
C GLN A 248 -8.62 16.63 14.33
N SER A 249 -8.87 15.32 14.30
CA SER A 249 -8.13 14.39 13.47
C SER A 249 -9.10 13.38 12.87
N SER A 250 -8.81 12.92 11.66
CA SER A 250 -9.50 11.85 10.97
C SER A 250 -8.51 10.76 10.56
N LEU A 251 -8.99 9.52 10.55
CA LEU A 251 -8.26 8.39 10.02
C LEU A 251 -8.86 7.99 8.67
N VAL A 252 -8.02 7.96 7.65
CA VAL A 252 -8.39 7.48 6.31
C VAL A 252 -7.79 6.10 6.09
N PHE A 253 -8.56 5.22 5.46
CA PHE A 253 -8.08 3.90 5.08
C PHE A 253 -8.68 3.40 3.78
N THR A 254 -7.97 2.48 3.13
CA THR A 254 -8.38 1.88 1.85
C THR A 254 -9.23 0.62 2.08
N MET A 255 -10.26 0.44 1.26
CA MET A 255 -11.12 -0.75 1.28
C MET A 255 -11.24 -1.42 -0.08
N ASP A 256 -11.08 -2.74 -0.13
CA ASP A 256 -11.36 -3.56 -1.33
C ASP A 256 -12.86 -3.80 -1.47
N LEU A 257 -13.46 -3.16 -2.46
CA LEU A 257 -14.90 -3.24 -2.76
C LEU A 257 -15.33 -4.63 -3.22
N ARG A 258 -14.41 -5.47 -3.73
CA ARG A 258 -14.73 -6.86 -4.11
C ARG A 258 -15.20 -7.68 -2.90
N SER A 259 -14.69 -7.36 -1.71
CA SER A 259 -15.09 -8.00 -0.46
C SER A 259 -16.37 -7.41 0.15
N ARG A 260 -16.96 -6.40 -0.49
CA ARG A 260 -18.04 -5.54 0.03
C ARG A 260 -19.23 -5.50 -0.91
N ASP A 261 -19.57 -6.68 -1.42
CA ASP A 261 -20.57 -6.86 -2.45
C ASP A 261 -21.63 -7.87 -1.98
N PRO A 262 -22.57 -7.43 -1.11
CA PRO A 262 -23.62 -8.30 -0.59
C PRO A 262 -24.63 -8.74 -1.68
N GLU A 263 -24.65 -8.04 -2.81
CA GLU A 263 -25.55 -8.32 -3.93
C GLU A 263 -24.90 -9.22 -4.99
N HIS A 264 -23.60 -9.54 -4.82
CA HIS A 264 -22.81 -10.34 -5.76
C HIS A 264 -22.84 -9.80 -7.20
N ILE A 265 -22.85 -8.47 -7.37
CA ILE A 265 -22.86 -7.82 -8.68
C ILE A 265 -21.46 -7.75 -9.33
N THR A 266 -20.42 -8.08 -8.57
CA THR A 266 -19.01 -8.10 -8.98
C THR A 266 -18.42 -9.50 -8.91
N SER A 267 -17.20 -9.62 -9.44
CA SER A 267 -16.39 -10.82 -9.30
C SER A 267 -15.33 -10.63 -8.21
N PRO A 268 -15.15 -11.58 -7.27
CA PRO A 268 -14.00 -11.60 -6.36
C PRO A 268 -12.64 -11.65 -7.10
N SER A 269 -12.64 -12.11 -8.35
CA SER A 269 -11.49 -12.13 -9.26
C SER A 269 -11.51 -10.99 -10.29
N TYR A 270 -12.26 -9.91 -10.04
CA TYR A 270 -12.21 -8.72 -10.88
C TYR A 270 -10.78 -8.15 -10.92
N PHE A 271 -10.26 -7.92 -12.11
CA PHE A 271 -8.93 -7.38 -12.32
C PHE A 271 -9.00 -5.91 -12.74
N GLY A 272 -8.43 -5.03 -11.94
CA GLY A 272 -8.50 -3.57 -12.09
C GLY A 272 -8.50 -2.85 -10.74
N ASN A 273 -8.82 -1.57 -10.70
CA ASN A 273 -9.05 -0.89 -9.43
C ASN A 273 -10.49 -1.13 -8.96
N ALA A 274 -10.65 -1.66 -7.75
CA ALA A 274 -11.91 -1.67 -7.00
C ALA A 274 -11.62 -1.34 -5.53
N VAL A 275 -10.93 -0.22 -5.33
CA VAL A 275 -10.58 0.31 -4.02
C VAL A 275 -11.26 1.65 -3.81
N ILE A 276 -11.76 1.89 -2.59
CA ILE A 276 -12.23 3.21 -2.15
C ILE A 276 -11.45 3.66 -0.93
N LEU A 277 -11.28 4.97 -0.76
CA LEU A 277 -10.83 5.55 0.49
C LEU A 277 -12.05 5.84 1.37
N THR A 278 -11.97 5.42 2.61
CA THR A 278 -13.00 5.62 3.63
C THR A 278 -12.39 6.35 4.80
N GLN A 279 -13.20 7.19 5.44
CA GLN A 279 -12.79 8.00 6.58
C GLN A 279 -13.56 7.58 7.83
N THR A 280 -12.91 7.73 8.98
CA THR A 280 -13.56 7.76 10.29
C THR A 280 -13.10 9.01 11.05
N GLY A 281 -13.98 9.54 11.89
CA GLY A 281 -13.83 10.86 12.49
C GLY A 281 -14.56 11.97 11.70
N PRO A 282 -14.27 13.25 11.98
CA PRO A 282 -13.21 13.70 12.88
C PRO A 282 -13.48 13.33 14.35
N LEU A 283 -12.42 13.00 15.09
CA LEU A 283 -12.42 12.92 16.55
C LEU A 283 -11.58 14.08 17.11
N ASP A 284 -12.03 14.61 18.24
CA ASP A 284 -11.24 15.60 18.97
C ASP A 284 -9.97 14.94 19.50
N THR A 285 -8.86 15.68 19.45
CA THR A 285 -7.57 15.18 19.95
C THR A 285 -7.65 14.74 21.41
N GLN A 286 -8.44 15.41 22.26
CA GLN A 286 -8.66 14.99 23.65
C GLN A 286 -9.19 13.56 23.75
N THR A 287 -10.21 13.22 22.96
CA THR A 287 -10.76 11.86 22.85
C THR A 287 -9.73 10.84 22.39
N LEU A 288 -8.77 11.25 21.55
CA LEU A 288 -7.66 10.41 21.07
C LEU A 288 -6.51 10.26 22.08
N LEU A 289 -6.50 11.07 23.15
CA LEU A 289 -5.47 11.03 24.19
C LEU A 289 -5.92 10.27 25.45
N GLU A 290 -7.22 10.10 25.66
CA GLU A 290 -7.85 9.38 26.77
C GLU A 290 -7.49 7.88 26.83
N ASP A 291 -7.76 7.21 27.94
CA ASP A 291 -7.44 5.80 28.11
C ASP A 291 -8.36 4.91 27.25
N GLU A 292 -9.63 5.29 27.14
CA GLU A 292 -10.67 4.60 26.38
C GLU A 292 -10.54 4.74 24.85
N THR A 293 -9.58 5.55 24.36
CA THR A 293 -9.40 5.84 22.92
C THR A 293 -9.35 4.59 22.07
N ILE A 294 -8.68 3.52 22.52
CA ILE A 294 -8.55 2.29 21.71
C ILE A 294 -9.92 1.70 21.41
N SER A 295 -10.82 1.69 22.39
CA SER A 295 -12.19 1.22 22.19
C SER A 295 -12.97 2.12 21.23
N ILE A 296 -12.93 3.43 21.47
CA ILE A 296 -13.67 4.43 20.67
C ILE A 296 -13.20 4.39 19.22
N ALA A 297 -11.90 4.58 18.98
CA ALA A 297 -11.33 4.64 17.64
C ALA A 297 -11.49 3.31 16.90
N ALA A 298 -11.21 2.15 17.51
CA ALA A 298 -11.37 0.86 16.84
C ALA A 298 -12.84 0.59 16.48
N SER A 299 -13.79 0.98 17.34
CA SER A 299 -15.22 0.87 17.08
C SER A 299 -15.66 1.80 15.93
N SER A 300 -15.21 3.04 15.91
CA SER A 300 -15.51 3.99 14.82
C SER A 300 -14.93 3.51 13.48
N ILE A 301 -13.72 2.97 13.46
CA ILE A 301 -13.13 2.33 12.27
C ILE A 301 -14.01 1.19 11.79
N ARG A 302 -14.41 0.29 12.69
CA ARG A 302 -15.27 -0.86 12.36
C ARG A 302 -16.63 -0.44 11.81
N GLN A 303 -17.26 0.59 12.40
CA GLN A 303 -18.53 1.12 11.94
C GLN A 303 -18.41 1.71 10.53
N SER A 304 -17.39 2.55 10.28
CA SER A 304 -17.10 3.06 8.93
C SER A 304 -16.89 1.93 7.93
N ILE A 305 -16.12 0.89 8.31
CA ILE A 305 -15.89 -0.31 7.49
C ILE A 305 -17.20 -1.05 7.18
N ASN A 306 -18.10 -1.20 8.16
CA ASN A 306 -19.36 -1.92 7.97
C ASN A 306 -20.36 -1.14 7.11
N GLY A 307 -20.28 0.20 7.09
CA GLY A 307 -21.14 1.07 6.29
C GLY A 307 -20.83 1.07 4.79
N VAL A 308 -19.66 0.58 4.38
CA VAL A 308 -19.22 0.61 2.97
C VAL A 308 -19.52 -0.69 2.25
N THR A 309 -20.28 -0.56 1.16
CA THR A 309 -20.57 -1.60 0.17
C THR A 309 -20.41 -1.03 -1.24
N ILE A 310 -20.30 -1.89 -2.25
CA ILE A 310 -20.33 -1.41 -3.64
C ILE A 310 -21.61 -0.62 -3.94
N SER A 311 -22.72 -0.98 -3.30
CA SER A 311 -23.99 -0.28 -3.49
C SER A 311 -24.10 1.03 -2.69
N SER A 312 -23.33 1.21 -1.61
CA SER A 312 -23.34 2.48 -0.85
C SER A 312 -22.55 3.58 -1.56
N ILE A 313 -21.60 3.24 -2.44
CA ILE A 313 -20.78 4.22 -3.16
C ILE A 313 -21.45 4.77 -4.42
N LYS A 314 -22.72 4.46 -4.68
CA LYS A 314 -23.44 4.87 -5.89
C LYS A 314 -23.43 6.38 -6.08
N ASP A 315 -23.67 7.15 -5.02
CA ASP A 315 -23.68 8.61 -5.10
C ASP A 315 -22.27 9.18 -5.33
N PHE A 316 -21.23 8.57 -4.76
CA PHE A 316 -19.83 8.90 -5.08
C PHE A 316 -19.51 8.66 -6.56
N THR A 317 -19.92 7.52 -7.13
CA THR A 317 -19.68 7.25 -8.57
C THR A 317 -20.47 8.18 -9.50
N ARG A 318 -21.67 8.63 -9.09
CA ARG A 318 -22.44 9.67 -9.78
C ARG A 318 -21.73 11.01 -9.72
N LEU A 319 -21.21 11.37 -8.54
CA LEU A 319 -20.46 12.61 -8.35
C LEU A 319 -19.23 12.67 -9.26
N ILE A 320 -18.49 11.56 -9.38
CA ILE A 320 -17.37 11.45 -10.34
C ILE A 320 -17.83 11.73 -11.78
N HIS A 321 -19.03 11.28 -12.15
CA HIS A 321 -19.57 11.51 -13.50
C HIS A 321 -19.97 12.97 -13.75
N CYS A 322 -20.27 13.73 -12.69
CA CYS A 322 -20.58 15.16 -12.76
C CYS A 322 -19.36 16.07 -12.84
N LEU A 323 -18.14 15.55 -12.69
CA LEU A 323 -16.93 16.37 -12.72
C LEU A 323 -16.64 16.88 -14.14
N ALA A 324 -16.27 18.15 -14.23
CA ALA A 324 -15.67 18.70 -15.43
C ALA A 324 -14.27 18.10 -15.66
N LEU A 325 -13.74 18.26 -16.88
CA LEU A 325 -12.46 17.69 -17.28
C LEU A 325 -11.26 18.22 -16.47
N ASP A 326 -11.39 19.43 -15.95
CA ASP A 326 -10.42 20.12 -15.10
C ASP A 326 -10.72 19.99 -13.60
N GLU A 327 -11.66 19.14 -13.22
CA GLU A 327 -12.05 18.91 -11.82
C GLU A 327 -11.62 17.53 -11.31
N LYS A 328 -11.40 17.43 -10.01
CA LYS A 328 -11.13 16.17 -9.33
C LYS A 328 -11.69 16.16 -7.91
N LEU A 329 -12.10 14.99 -7.44
CA LEU A 329 -12.43 14.79 -6.03
C LEU A 329 -11.18 14.58 -5.19
N LYS A 330 -11.12 15.27 -4.07
CA LYS A 330 -10.13 15.12 -3.01
C LYS A 330 -10.87 14.87 -1.70
N LEU A 331 -10.38 13.95 -0.87
CA LEU A 331 -10.88 13.84 0.50
C LEU A 331 -10.54 15.12 1.27
N ASP A 332 -11.47 15.61 2.09
CA ASP A 332 -11.25 16.77 2.93
C ASP A 332 -10.46 16.39 4.19
N VAL A 333 -9.16 16.15 3.97
CA VAL A 333 -8.19 15.72 4.98
C VAL A 333 -6.83 16.37 4.78
N ASN A 334 -6.13 16.61 5.90
CA ASN A 334 -4.81 17.18 5.99
C ASN A 334 -3.81 16.20 6.63
N TYR A 335 -3.23 15.33 5.80
CA TYR A 335 -2.23 14.35 6.22
C TYR A 335 -0.90 14.96 6.66
N GLU A 336 -0.65 16.22 6.31
CA GLU A 336 0.50 16.98 6.77
C GLU A 336 0.27 17.53 8.19
N ASP A 337 -0.97 17.63 8.65
CA ASP A 337 -1.27 18.15 9.98
C ASP A 337 -1.69 17.06 10.96
N MET A 338 -3.00 16.81 11.10
CA MET A 338 -3.54 15.92 12.12
C MET A 338 -4.07 14.60 11.57
N ASP A 339 -4.33 14.50 10.27
CA ASP A 339 -4.93 13.28 9.71
C ASP A 339 -3.88 12.22 9.42
N PHE A 340 -4.34 10.98 9.30
CA PHE A 340 -3.49 9.81 9.16
C PHE A 340 -4.07 8.82 8.14
N LEU A 341 -3.22 8.33 7.23
CA LEU A 341 -3.60 7.36 6.21
C LEU A 341 -3.10 5.95 6.56
N VAL A 342 -4.01 4.98 6.56
CA VAL A 342 -3.66 3.57 6.76
C VAL A 342 -4.03 2.75 5.54
N ASN A 343 -3.08 1.98 5.02
CA ASN A 343 -3.29 1.05 3.93
C ASN A 343 -2.90 -0.36 4.36
N SER A 344 -3.67 -1.37 3.95
CA SER A 344 -3.37 -2.76 4.26
C SER A 344 -3.04 -3.54 3.00
N TRP A 345 -1.79 -4.01 2.92
CA TRP A 345 -1.31 -4.90 1.88
C TRP A 345 -1.18 -6.35 2.37
N PHE A 346 -1.77 -6.65 3.51
CA PHE A 346 -1.79 -8.00 4.05
C PHE A 346 -2.72 -8.90 3.21
N LEU A 347 -2.18 -9.56 2.19
CA LEU A 347 -2.89 -10.47 1.29
C LEU A 347 -2.10 -11.77 1.04
N GLY A 348 -2.84 -12.88 1.08
CA GLY A 348 -2.32 -14.21 0.80
C GLY A 348 -1.44 -14.76 1.92
N LYS A 349 -0.72 -15.82 1.61
CA LYS A 349 0.26 -16.49 2.47
C LYS A 349 1.64 -16.50 1.79
N PRO A 350 2.76 -16.70 2.51
CA PRO A 350 4.10 -16.64 1.92
C PRO A 350 4.28 -17.52 0.68
N GLU A 351 3.62 -18.69 0.64
CA GLU A 351 3.66 -19.63 -0.49
C GLU A 351 3.01 -19.08 -1.77
N ASP A 352 2.19 -18.04 -1.65
CA ASP A 352 1.62 -17.33 -2.79
C ASP A 352 2.67 -16.54 -3.59
N TYR A 353 3.87 -16.36 -3.02
CA TYR A 353 4.98 -15.62 -3.61
C TYR A 353 6.22 -16.48 -3.87
N ASP A 354 6.10 -17.81 -3.81
CA ASP A 354 7.17 -18.71 -4.25
C ASP A 354 7.08 -18.95 -5.76
N PHE A 355 7.90 -18.23 -6.51
CA PHE A 355 8.02 -18.32 -7.98
C PHE A 355 8.92 -19.46 -8.47
N GLY A 356 9.35 -20.37 -7.58
CA GLY A 356 10.25 -21.48 -7.88
C GLY A 356 11.65 -21.35 -7.28
N ALA A 357 11.89 -20.31 -6.48
CA ALA A 357 13.14 -20.08 -5.76
C ALA A 357 12.99 -20.18 -4.22
N GLY A 358 11.82 -20.59 -3.74
CA GLY A 358 11.46 -20.57 -2.32
C GLY A 358 10.56 -19.38 -1.98
N VAL A 359 10.04 -19.39 -0.74
CA VAL A 359 9.24 -18.27 -0.23
C VAL A 359 10.12 -17.04 0.00
N PRO A 360 9.63 -15.81 -0.26
CA PRO A 360 10.41 -14.61 0.03
C PRO A 360 10.70 -14.48 1.52
N GLU A 361 11.78 -13.79 1.89
CA GLU A 361 12.03 -13.45 3.30
C GLU A 361 11.51 -12.08 3.71
N ALA A 362 11.30 -11.16 2.76
CA ALA A 362 10.87 -9.80 3.05
C ALA A 362 10.09 -9.18 1.88
N PHE A 363 9.20 -8.26 2.21
CA PHE A 363 8.55 -7.36 1.26
C PHE A 363 8.97 -5.92 1.59
N ARG A 364 9.59 -5.22 0.65
CA ARG A 364 10.08 -3.85 0.86
C ARG A 364 9.55 -2.94 -0.25
N PRO A 365 8.54 -2.10 0.04
CA PRO A 365 8.07 -1.15 -0.96
C PRO A 365 8.96 0.07 -1.02
N LYS A 366 8.91 0.76 -2.17
CA LYS A 366 9.39 2.13 -2.26
C LYS A 366 8.52 3.00 -1.34
N PRO A 367 9.12 3.80 -0.43
CA PRO A 367 8.37 4.75 0.40
C PRO A 367 7.46 5.66 -0.43
N SER A 368 6.38 6.13 0.19
CA SER A 368 5.37 6.93 -0.49
C SER A 368 5.96 8.30 -0.86
N PRO A 369 5.87 8.75 -2.12
CA PRO A 369 6.34 10.08 -2.53
C PRO A 369 5.40 11.21 -2.09
N LEU A 370 4.47 10.94 -1.15
CA LEU A 370 3.49 11.91 -0.65
C LEU A 370 3.93 12.45 0.71
N LYS A 371 3.85 13.78 0.90
CA LYS A 371 3.90 14.42 2.22
C LYS A 371 2.66 14.07 3.02
N ALA A 372 2.67 12.89 3.63
CA ALA A 372 1.54 12.37 4.35
C ALA A 372 2.04 11.47 5.48
N ALA A 373 1.44 11.66 6.66
CA ALA A 373 1.52 10.63 7.69
C ALA A 373 0.76 9.40 7.20
N SER A 374 1.48 8.29 7.08
CA SER A 374 0.88 7.05 6.60
C SER A 374 1.48 5.79 7.20
N CYS A 375 0.69 4.72 7.25
CA CYS A 375 1.14 3.39 7.61
C CYS A 375 0.68 2.37 6.58
N ASN A 376 1.61 1.55 6.09
CA ASN A 376 1.31 0.40 5.24
C ASN A 376 1.52 -0.89 6.05
N PHE A 377 0.48 -1.71 6.18
CA PHE A 377 0.61 -3.06 6.74
C PHE A 377 1.22 -3.94 5.65
N LEU A 378 2.42 -4.45 5.89
CA LEU A 378 3.16 -5.19 4.87
C LEU A 378 2.83 -6.70 4.93
N PRO A 379 2.90 -7.40 3.78
CA PRO A 379 3.02 -8.85 3.78
C PRO A 379 4.19 -9.28 4.67
N THR A 380 3.94 -10.19 5.61
CA THR A 380 4.98 -10.72 6.49
C THR A 380 5.32 -12.14 6.05
N PHE A 381 6.59 -12.36 5.69
CA PHE A 381 7.07 -13.65 5.22
C PHE A 381 8.03 -14.34 6.19
N ARG A 382 8.61 -13.58 7.13
CA ARG A 382 9.45 -14.12 8.20
C ARG A 382 8.61 -14.63 9.35
N ASP A 383 8.98 -15.82 9.83
CA ASP A 383 8.56 -16.39 11.12
C ASP A 383 7.06 -16.33 11.39
N THR A 384 6.28 -16.96 10.50
CA THR A 384 4.83 -17.14 10.66
C THR A 384 4.46 -17.83 11.97
N SER A 385 5.40 -18.58 12.57
CA SER A 385 5.22 -19.24 13.87
C SER A 385 5.17 -18.29 15.06
N LYS A 386 5.74 -17.08 14.93
CA LYS A 386 5.72 -16.04 15.98
C LYS A 386 4.57 -15.04 15.84
N GLY A 387 3.78 -15.12 14.78
CA GLY A 387 2.59 -14.27 14.64
C GLY A 387 2.92 -12.78 14.65
N THR A 388 3.91 -12.34 13.86
CA THR A 388 4.28 -10.92 13.80
C THR A 388 3.78 -10.27 12.52
N ARG A 389 3.51 -8.96 12.59
CA ARG A 389 3.12 -8.11 11.46
C ARG A 389 4.11 -6.97 11.32
N GLU A 390 4.60 -6.74 10.11
CA GLU A 390 5.44 -5.58 9.78
C GLU A 390 4.59 -4.40 9.29
N LEU A 391 4.93 -3.21 9.77
CA LEU A 391 4.30 -1.94 9.44
C LEU A 391 5.38 -0.99 8.91
N LEU A 392 5.15 -0.38 7.74
CA LEU A 392 5.97 0.73 7.25
C LEU A 392 5.27 2.03 7.58
N ILE A 393 5.80 2.78 8.54
CA ILE A 393 5.26 4.04 9.01
C ILE A 393 6.08 5.19 8.44
N GLN A 394 5.42 6.09 7.72
CA GLN A 394 6.01 7.30 7.16
C GLN A 394 5.49 8.52 7.92
N LEU A 395 6.40 9.26 8.54
CA LEU A 395 6.13 10.45 9.35
C LEU A 395 7.27 11.46 9.22
N ARG A 396 7.11 12.65 9.79
CA ARG A 396 8.24 13.56 9.94
C ARG A 396 9.27 12.97 10.90
N ALA A 397 10.55 13.32 10.71
CA ALA A 397 11.63 12.83 11.56
C ALA A 397 11.35 13.09 13.06
N LYS A 398 10.86 14.29 13.40
CA LYS A 398 10.54 14.63 14.80
C LYS A 398 9.37 13.81 15.37
N GLU A 399 8.37 13.48 14.57
CA GLU A 399 7.27 12.62 15.00
C GLU A 399 7.79 11.20 15.33
N HIS A 400 8.73 10.66 14.53
CA HIS A 400 9.37 9.38 14.85
C HIS A 400 10.18 9.42 16.15
N GLU A 401 10.89 10.51 16.44
CA GLU A 401 11.60 10.68 17.72
C GLU A 401 10.62 10.60 18.89
N MET A 402 9.53 11.35 18.83
CA MET A 402 8.52 11.35 19.89
C MET A 402 7.85 9.98 20.07
N LEU A 403 7.60 9.24 18.98
CA LEU A 403 7.06 7.88 19.08
C LEU A 403 8.00 6.94 19.83
N MET A 404 9.32 7.11 19.70
CA MET A 404 10.30 6.29 20.41
C MET A 404 10.45 6.67 21.89
N GLU A 405 9.98 7.85 22.29
CA GLU A 405 9.89 8.30 23.68
C GLU A 405 8.54 7.96 24.32
N ASP A 406 7.54 7.54 23.52
CA ASP A 406 6.21 7.22 23.99
C ASP A 406 6.10 5.77 24.50
N ASP A 407 5.85 5.61 25.81
CA ASP A 407 5.76 4.30 26.48
C ASP A 407 4.64 3.43 25.89
N PHE A 408 3.52 4.04 25.49
CA PHE A 408 2.41 3.30 24.89
C PHE A 408 2.81 2.75 23.52
N PHE A 409 3.39 3.59 22.66
CA PHE A 409 3.83 3.18 21.34
C PHE A 409 4.91 2.11 21.42
N THR A 410 5.98 2.36 22.19
CA THR A 410 7.10 1.43 22.32
C THR A 410 6.70 0.13 23.01
N LYS A 411 5.62 0.08 23.78
CA LYS A 411 5.05 -1.17 24.30
C LYS A 411 4.60 -2.11 23.18
N TYR A 412 3.82 -1.62 22.21
CA TYR A 412 3.21 -2.46 21.16
C TYR A 412 3.98 -2.49 19.83
N PHE A 413 4.72 -1.43 19.50
CA PHE A 413 5.38 -1.27 18.21
C PHE A 413 6.89 -1.26 18.40
N LYS A 414 7.54 -2.37 18.04
CA LYS A 414 9.00 -2.49 18.14
C LYS A 414 9.63 -2.14 16.79
N PRO A 415 10.71 -1.35 16.73
CA PRO A 415 11.48 -1.21 15.51
C PRO A 415 11.91 -2.59 14.99
N VAL A 416 11.84 -2.80 13.68
CA VAL A 416 12.51 -3.94 13.06
C VAL A 416 14.02 -3.68 13.22
N SER A 417 14.71 -4.56 13.92
CA SER A 417 16.05 -4.30 14.47
C SER A 417 17.05 -3.93 13.38
N TYR A 418 17.66 -2.77 13.59
CA TYR A 418 18.88 -2.31 12.94
C TYR A 418 20.05 -2.70 13.84
N PRO A 419 21.10 -3.40 13.37
CA PRO A 419 22.37 -3.33 14.07
C PRO A 419 22.70 -1.86 14.23
N ALA A 420 23.03 -1.42 15.45
CA ALA A 420 23.65 -0.12 15.62
C ALA A 420 24.81 -0.04 14.64
N CYS A 421 24.90 1.07 13.89
CA CYS A 421 26.08 1.36 13.12
C CYS A 421 27.21 1.51 14.14
N ASP A 422 27.97 0.43 14.37
CA ASP A 422 29.22 0.46 15.13
C ASP A 422 30.16 1.38 14.34
N SER A 423 30.04 2.67 14.61
CA SER A 423 31.06 3.67 14.29
C SER A 423 32.26 3.39 15.19
N LYS A 424 32.95 2.27 14.93
CA LYS A 424 34.33 2.14 15.37
C LYS A 424 35.13 3.18 14.59
N PRO A 425 35.81 4.13 15.25
CA PRO A 425 36.76 4.98 14.57
C PRO A 425 37.80 4.08 13.90
N LEU A 426 38.03 4.30 12.61
CA LEU A 426 39.18 3.73 11.92
C LEU A 426 40.43 4.06 12.74
N GLY A 427 40.96 3.05 13.42
CA GLY A 427 42.18 3.16 14.21
C GLY A 427 43.30 3.66 13.32
N GLY A 428 43.98 4.70 13.80
CA GLY A 428 45.13 5.28 13.13
C GLY A 428 46.21 4.24 12.89
N CYS A 429 46.76 4.26 11.68
CA CYS A 429 48.03 3.63 11.38
C CYS A 429 49.12 4.26 12.27
N GLU A 430 49.61 3.50 13.23
CA GLU A 430 51.00 3.61 13.68
C GLU A 430 51.73 2.35 13.22
N CYS A 431 52.59 2.50 12.22
CA CYS A 431 53.70 1.59 11.96
C CYS A 431 54.95 2.44 11.73
N ILE A 432 55.92 2.20 12.60
CA ILE A 432 57.36 2.47 12.42
C ILE A 432 57.85 1.75 11.17
#